data_AF-A0A9E2QD31-F1
#
_entry.id   AF-A0A9E2QD31-F1
#
_cell.length_a   1.000
_cell.length_b   1.000
_cell.length_c   1.000
_cell.angle_alpha   90.00
_cell.angle_beta   90.00
_cell.angle_gamma   90.00
#
_symmetry.space_group_name_H-M   'P 1'
#
loop_
_entity.id
_entity.type
_entity.pdbx_description
1 polymer ?
#
loop_
_entity_poly.entity_id
_entity_poly.type
_entity_poly.pdbx_seq_one_letter_code
_entity_poly.pdbx_strand_id
1 'polypeptide(L)'
;MRSAGDVDMTGEIETLCAFEDRGPTTGGERRAAVHLRRRMEDIGLETSVDEFKVNPHYYWVYLAHMLLALGVGVAAIWTSPRWIPWVAAGVIALVVTSFWGDLTTRFHLIRNTIPRYPSQNVMGKIPRPGAKKHIIVSAHYDAAKAGTIVFNPNLDEKVARFYKEKFNRTPNVMMPMIIAMLALVAVCVTRGIVPGGTGMWIPTGVVQGFKAITIIAVNENNIVP
;
A
#
# COMPACT_ATOMS: atom_id res chain seq x y z
N MET A 1 39.73 -14.03 19.20
CA MET A 1 38.47 -13.30 18.92
C MET A 1 38.69 -11.87 19.34
N ARG A 2 38.76 -10.92 18.39
CA ARG A 2 38.60 -9.50 18.76
C ARG A 2 37.22 -9.40 19.42
N SER A 3 37.09 -8.70 20.55
CA SER A 3 35.76 -8.30 21.01
C SER A 3 35.06 -7.65 19.82
N ALA A 4 33.74 -7.82 19.69
CA ALA A 4 32.95 -7.02 18.79
C ALA A 4 33.18 -5.56 19.22
N GLY A 5 34.20 -4.93 18.64
CA GLY A 5 34.58 -3.56 18.90
C GLY A 5 33.40 -2.69 18.54
N ASP A 6 33.18 -1.64 19.34
CA ASP A 6 32.13 -0.66 19.15
C ASP A 6 31.79 -0.47 17.68
N VAL A 7 30.65 -1.02 17.26
CA VAL A 7 30.10 -0.70 15.96
C VAL A 7 29.61 0.73 16.08
N ASP A 8 30.26 1.64 15.34
CA ASP A 8 29.78 3.01 15.23
C ASP A 8 28.44 3.02 14.46
N MET A 9 27.36 2.87 15.22
CA MET A 9 26.00 2.81 14.68
C MET A 9 25.62 4.11 13.97
N THR A 10 26.09 5.25 14.46
CA THR A 10 25.79 6.56 13.88
C THR A 10 26.50 6.71 12.54
N GLY A 11 27.80 6.38 12.49
CA GLY A 11 28.57 6.37 11.25
C GLY A 11 27.97 5.43 10.19
N GLU A 12 27.40 4.29 10.60
CA GLU A 12 26.70 3.41 9.65
C GLU A 12 25.38 3.97 9.13
N ILE A 13 24.61 4.62 9.98
CA ILE A 13 23.38 5.30 9.57
C ILE A 13 23.73 6.41 8.56
N GLU A 14 24.74 7.23 8.87
CA GLU A 14 25.21 8.30 7.97
C GLU A 14 25.68 7.75 6.62
N THR A 15 26.43 6.64 6.64
CA THR A 15 26.88 5.96 5.41
C THR A 15 25.69 5.46 4.58
N LEU A 16 24.69 4.84 5.22
CA LEU A 16 23.48 4.38 4.54
C LEU A 16 22.63 5.53 4.00
N CYS A 17 22.61 6.67 4.70
CA CYS A 17 21.92 7.88 4.27
C CYS A 17 22.64 8.60 3.11
N ALA A 18 23.94 8.43 2.96
CA ALA A 18 24.73 9.02 1.87
C ALA A 18 24.50 8.34 0.51
N PHE A 19 23.94 7.12 0.46
CA PHE A 19 23.59 6.49 -0.81
C PHE A 19 22.43 7.22 -1.49
N GLU A 20 22.73 7.91 -2.59
CA GLU A 20 21.71 8.50 -3.46
C GLU A 20 20.76 7.44 -4.04
N ASP A 21 19.48 7.79 -4.09
CA ASP A 21 18.40 6.97 -4.64
C ASP A 21 18.43 5.52 -4.12
N ARG A 22 18.42 5.34 -2.79
CA ARG A 22 18.33 4.02 -2.12
C ARG A 22 16.93 3.40 -2.22
N GLY A 23 16.13 3.77 -3.22
CA GLY A 23 14.79 3.22 -3.43
C GLY A 23 14.82 1.76 -3.87
N PRO A 24 13.71 1.01 -3.77
CA PRO A 24 13.68 -0.38 -4.21
C PRO A 24 14.00 -0.49 -5.71
N THR A 25 14.74 -1.54 -6.09
CA THR A 25 15.17 -1.90 -7.46
C THR A 25 16.15 -0.93 -8.14
N THR A 26 16.72 0.01 -7.38
CA THR A 26 17.61 1.06 -7.88
C THR A 26 19.08 0.67 -7.84
N GLY A 27 19.94 1.48 -8.48
CA GLY A 27 21.38 1.37 -8.29
C GLY A 27 21.83 1.69 -6.86
N GLY A 28 21.14 2.61 -6.15
CA GLY A 28 21.45 2.97 -4.77
C GLY A 28 21.20 1.84 -3.80
N GLU A 29 20.07 1.13 -3.93
CA GLU A 29 19.79 -0.11 -3.19
C GLU A 29 20.91 -1.14 -3.38
N ARG A 30 21.35 -1.35 -4.62
CA ARG A 30 22.41 -2.33 -4.91
C ARG A 30 23.74 -1.97 -4.25
N ARG A 31 24.13 -0.69 -4.29
CA ARG A 31 25.36 -0.23 -3.62
C ARG A 31 25.26 -0.37 -2.10
N ALA A 32 24.11 -0.02 -1.51
CA ALA A 32 23.86 -0.19 -0.08
C ALA A 32 23.92 -1.67 0.34
N ALA A 33 23.37 -2.58 -0.46
CA ALA A 33 23.45 -4.01 -0.21
C ALA A 33 24.91 -4.53 -0.23
N VAL A 34 25.72 -4.08 -1.20
CA VAL A 34 27.14 -4.44 -1.27
C VAL A 34 27.90 -3.93 -0.04
N HIS A 35 27.61 -2.71 0.41
CA HIS A 35 28.16 -2.16 1.65
C HIS A 35 27.78 -3.03 2.85
N LEU A 36 26.49 -3.29 3.06
CA LEU A 36 26.00 -4.10 4.18
C LEU A 36 26.58 -5.51 4.19
N ARG A 37 26.71 -6.15 3.02
CA ARG A 37 27.32 -7.48 2.92
C ARG A 37 28.77 -7.45 3.42
N ARG A 38 29.57 -6.48 2.97
CA ARG A 38 30.96 -6.30 3.44
C ARG A 38 31.00 -6.05 4.94
N ARG A 39 30.12 -5.19 5.46
CA ARG A 39 30.06 -4.90 6.90
C ARG A 39 29.70 -6.14 7.73
N MET A 40 28.79 -6.98 7.26
CA MET A 40 28.48 -8.26 7.89
C MET A 40 29.67 -9.24 7.85
N GLU A 41 30.40 -9.31 6.74
CA GLU A 41 31.63 -10.10 6.61
C GLU A 41 32.73 -9.61 7.58
N ASP A 42 32.93 -8.30 7.68
CA ASP A 42 33.93 -7.66 8.55
C ASP A 42 33.72 -8.00 10.03
N ILE A 43 32.47 -8.13 10.47
CA ILE A 43 32.11 -8.52 11.85
C ILE A 43 32.05 -10.06 12.02
N GLY A 44 32.43 -10.82 10.99
CA GLY A 44 32.59 -12.27 11.05
C GLY A 44 31.32 -13.08 10.81
N LEU A 45 30.30 -12.51 10.16
CA LEU A 45 29.11 -13.26 9.75
C LEU A 45 29.35 -14.01 8.45
N GLU A 46 28.74 -15.20 8.33
CA GLU A 46 28.57 -15.88 7.06
C GLU A 46 27.47 -15.17 6.27
N THR A 47 27.83 -14.57 5.14
CA THR A 47 26.91 -13.73 4.36
C THR A 47 26.38 -14.41 3.11
N SER A 48 25.16 -14.05 2.72
CA SER A 48 24.59 -14.41 1.43
C SER A 48 23.65 -13.32 0.94
N VAL A 49 23.45 -13.28 -0.38
CA VAL A 49 22.49 -12.38 -1.02
C VAL A 49 21.33 -13.23 -1.53
N ASP A 50 20.12 -12.87 -1.11
CA ASP A 50 18.88 -13.50 -1.59
C ASP A 50 18.22 -12.56 -2.59
N GLU A 51 18.29 -12.94 -3.87
CA GLU A 51 17.77 -12.14 -4.98
C GLU A 51 16.28 -12.45 -5.21
N PHE A 52 15.47 -11.41 -5.36
CA PHE A 52 14.05 -11.53 -5.66
C PHE A 52 13.59 -10.47 -6.66
N LYS A 53 12.34 -10.56 -7.12
CA LYS A 53 11.73 -9.57 -8.00
C LYS A 53 10.55 -8.89 -7.32
N VAL A 54 10.56 -7.57 -7.33
CA VAL A 54 9.52 -6.73 -6.72
C VAL A 54 9.09 -5.62 -7.67
N ASN A 55 7.86 -5.14 -7.49
CA ASN A 55 7.45 -3.90 -8.12
C ASN A 55 7.85 -2.74 -7.19
N PRO A 56 8.72 -1.81 -7.62
CA PRO A 56 9.21 -0.71 -6.78
C PRO A 56 8.14 0.36 -6.49
N HIS A 57 6.98 0.25 -7.14
CA HIS A 57 5.89 1.20 -7.08
C HIS A 57 4.62 0.50 -6.58
N TYR A 58 4.57 0.22 -5.28
CA TYR A 58 3.44 -0.47 -4.65
C TYR A 58 2.09 0.23 -4.91
N TYR A 59 2.09 1.55 -5.04
CA TYR A 59 0.89 2.34 -5.32
C TYR A 59 0.24 2.02 -6.67
N TRP A 60 0.98 1.51 -7.67
CA TRP A 60 0.38 1.05 -8.92
C TRP A 60 -0.52 -0.17 -8.71
N VAL A 61 -0.19 -1.04 -7.75
CA VAL A 61 -1.04 -2.17 -7.39
C VAL A 61 -2.38 -1.64 -6.87
N TYR A 62 -2.34 -0.67 -5.95
CA TYR A 62 -3.55 -0.11 -5.35
C TYR A 62 -4.39 0.66 -6.38
N LEU A 63 -3.73 1.47 -7.21
CA LEU A 63 -4.40 2.20 -8.28
C LEU A 63 -5.04 1.25 -9.28
N ALA A 64 -4.37 0.16 -9.67
CA ALA A 64 -4.94 -0.82 -10.60
C ALA A 64 -6.23 -1.46 -10.05
N HIS A 65 -6.25 -1.85 -8.77
CA HIS A 65 -7.46 -2.37 -8.13
C HIS A 65 -8.59 -1.34 -8.13
N MET A 66 -8.29 -0.10 -7.72
CA MET A 66 -9.30 0.96 -7.64
C MET A 66 -9.84 1.35 -9.01
N LEU A 67 -8.99 1.49 -10.02
CA LEU A 67 -9.40 1.81 -11.39
C LEU A 67 -10.23 0.69 -12.01
N LEU A 68 -9.88 -0.58 -11.75
CA LEU A 68 -10.65 -1.72 -12.23
C LEU A 68 -12.04 -1.77 -11.57
N ALA A 69 -12.10 -1.63 -10.25
CA ALA A 69 -13.37 -1.58 -9.53
C ALA A 69 -14.26 -0.41 -9.98
N LEU A 70 -13.67 0.78 -10.13
CA LEU A 70 -14.36 1.97 -10.61
C LEU A 70 -14.85 1.81 -12.05
N GLY A 71 -13.99 1.35 -12.96
CA GLY A 71 -14.33 1.15 -14.37
C GLY A 71 -15.47 0.15 -14.56
N VAL A 72 -15.42 -0.97 -13.85
CA VAL A 72 -16.50 -1.98 -13.86
C VAL A 72 -17.78 -1.41 -13.25
N GLY A 73 -17.69 -0.68 -12.14
CA GLY A 73 -18.84 -0.05 -11.50
C GLY A 73 -19.52 1.00 -12.38
N VAL A 74 -18.74 1.86 -13.05
CA VAL A 74 -19.25 2.84 -14.01
C VAL A 74 -19.89 2.14 -15.21
N ALA A 75 -19.24 1.13 -15.79
CA ALA A 75 -19.82 0.37 -16.90
C ALA A 75 -21.17 -0.24 -16.53
N ALA A 76 -21.31 -0.79 -15.32
CA ALA A 76 -22.55 -1.39 -14.83
C ALA A 76 -23.72 -0.39 -14.75
N ILE A 77 -23.44 0.87 -14.44
CA ILE A 77 -24.45 1.94 -14.33
C ILE A 77 -24.96 2.34 -15.72
N TRP A 78 -24.06 2.43 -16.70
CA TRP A 78 -24.35 2.99 -18.03
C TRP A 78 -24.88 1.97 -19.04
N THR A 79 -24.92 0.68 -18.68
CA THR A 79 -25.42 -0.38 -19.55
C THR A 79 -26.90 -0.72 -19.33
N SER A 80 -27.62 -0.97 -20.43
CA SER A 80 -29.06 -1.31 -20.43
C SER A 80 -29.37 -2.76 -20.00
N PRO A 81 -28.61 -3.79 -20.40
CA PRO A 81 -28.93 -5.18 -20.04
C PRO A 81 -28.96 -5.43 -18.54
N ARG A 82 -30.04 -6.04 -18.05
CA ARG A 82 -30.28 -6.29 -16.61
C ARG A 82 -29.29 -7.26 -15.96
N TRP A 83 -28.62 -8.10 -16.73
CA TRP A 83 -27.66 -9.07 -16.20
C TRP A 83 -26.27 -8.44 -15.92
N ILE A 84 -25.95 -7.31 -16.57
CA ILE A 84 -24.61 -6.70 -16.45
C ILE A 84 -24.31 -6.22 -15.02
N PRO A 85 -25.23 -5.57 -14.28
CA PRO A 85 -24.97 -5.18 -12.90
C PRO A 85 -24.63 -6.37 -11.98
N TRP A 86 -25.23 -7.53 -12.21
CA TRP A 86 -24.91 -8.76 -11.45
C TRP A 86 -23.51 -9.28 -11.76
N VAL A 87 -23.13 -9.30 -13.04
CA VAL A 87 -21.77 -9.68 -13.46
C VAL A 87 -20.75 -8.68 -12.92
N ALA A 88 -21.04 -7.39 -13.01
CA ALA A 88 -20.18 -6.34 -12.47
C ALA A 88 -19.99 -6.45 -10.95
N ALA A 89 -21.07 -6.72 -10.19
CA ALA A 89 -20.97 -6.97 -8.75
C ALA A 89 -20.03 -8.15 -8.45
N GLY A 90 -20.16 -9.26 -9.20
CA GLY A 90 -19.27 -10.41 -9.08
C GLY A 90 -17.81 -10.09 -9.40
N VAL A 91 -17.56 -9.35 -10.48
CA VAL A 91 -16.21 -8.91 -10.87
C VAL A 91 -15.61 -7.99 -9.81
N ILE A 92 -16.35 -6.99 -9.32
CA ILE A 92 -15.85 -6.08 -8.27
C ILE A 92 -15.57 -6.86 -6.98
N ALA A 93 -16.41 -7.83 -6.61
CA ALA A 93 -16.16 -8.69 -5.45
C ALA A 93 -14.86 -9.49 -5.58
N LEU A 94 -14.53 -9.98 -6.79
CA LEU A 94 -13.24 -10.61 -7.08
C LEU A 94 -12.08 -9.61 -6.97
N VAL A 95 -12.26 -8.37 -7.43
CA VAL A 95 -11.25 -7.29 -7.27
C VAL A 95 -11.02 -6.95 -5.81
N VAL A 96 -12.07 -6.86 -4.99
CA VAL A 96 -11.96 -6.65 -3.53
C VAL A 96 -11.21 -7.81 -2.88
N THR A 97 -11.53 -9.04 -3.29
CA THR A 97 -10.85 -10.25 -2.78
C THR A 97 -9.38 -10.26 -3.16
N SER A 98 -9.03 -9.88 -4.39
CA SER A 98 -7.64 -9.68 -4.84
C SER A 98 -6.94 -8.64 -3.97
N PHE A 99 -7.56 -7.48 -3.75
CA PHE A 99 -6.98 -6.39 -2.96
C PHE A 99 -6.76 -6.81 -1.50
N TRP A 100 -7.71 -7.55 -0.92
CA TRP A 100 -7.55 -8.11 0.42
C TRP A 100 -6.42 -9.14 0.50
N GLY A 101 -6.27 -9.98 -0.53
CA GLY A 101 -5.14 -10.91 -0.67
C GLY A 101 -3.80 -10.19 -0.68
N ASP A 102 -3.70 -9.09 -1.45
CA ASP A 102 -2.53 -8.21 -1.51
C ASP A 102 -2.21 -7.58 -0.15
N LEU A 103 -3.21 -7.04 0.55
CA LEU A 103 -3.04 -6.41 1.87
C LEU A 103 -2.65 -7.41 2.97
N THR A 104 -3.16 -8.63 2.88
CA THR A 104 -2.85 -9.70 3.86
C THR A 104 -1.64 -10.54 3.46
N THR A 105 -0.99 -10.22 2.33
CA THR A 105 0.15 -10.95 1.75
C THR A 105 -0.13 -12.45 1.50
N ARG A 106 -1.41 -12.85 1.40
CA ARG A 106 -1.80 -14.26 1.26
C ARG A 106 -1.73 -14.75 -0.19
N PHE A 107 -2.18 -13.92 -1.13
CA PHE A 107 -2.17 -14.21 -2.56
C PHE A 107 -2.19 -12.92 -3.37
N HIS A 108 -1.76 -12.99 -4.62
CA HIS A 108 -1.53 -11.82 -5.47
C HIS A 108 -2.13 -12.08 -6.85
N LEU A 109 -3.31 -11.55 -7.16
CA LEU A 109 -3.94 -11.77 -8.49
C LEU A 109 -3.55 -10.66 -9.46
N ILE A 110 -4.05 -9.44 -9.23
CA ILE A 110 -3.77 -8.28 -10.10
C ILE A 110 -2.28 -7.88 -10.01
N ARG A 111 -1.66 -7.97 -8.83
CA ARG A 111 -0.23 -7.65 -8.66
C ARG A 111 0.71 -8.53 -9.49
N ASN A 112 0.28 -9.71 -9.94
CA ASN A 112 1.11 -10.58 -10.78
C ASN A 112 1.21 -10.09 -12.24
N THR A 113 0.31 -9.21 -12.69
CA THR A 113 0.35 -8.66 -14.06
C THR A 113 1.21 -7.41 -14.19
N ILE A 114 1.63 -6.83 -13.07
CA ILE A 114 2.42 -5.59 -13.05
C ILE A 114 3.92 -5.93 -13.11
N PRO A 115 4.73 -5.20 -13.92
CA PRO A 115 6.17 -5.45 -14.04
C PRO A 115 6.90 -5.53 -12.70
N ARG A 116 7.86 -6.45 -12.64
CA ARG A 116 8.73 -6.66 -11.47
C ARG A 116 10.18 -6.57 -11.88
N TYR A 117 10.98 -5.95 -11.03
CA TYR A 117 12.39 -5.69 -11.26
C TYR A 117 13.22 -6.35 -10.14
N PRO A 118 14.49 -6.70 -10.43
CA PRO A 118 15.37 -7.30 -9.44
C PRO A 118 15.59 -6.40 -8.22
N SER A 119 15.56 -7.00 -7.03
CA SER A 119 15.91 -6.46 -5.72
C SER A 119 16.54 -7.60 -4.90
N GLN A 120 16.99 -7.32 -3.68
CA GLN A 120 17.82 -8.25 -2.93
C GLN A 120 17.74 -8.05 -1.41
N ASN A 121 17.86 -9.15 -0.67
CA ASN A 121 18.11 -9.14 0.76
C ASN A 121 19.58 -9.46 1.01
N VAL A 122 20.15 -8.86 2.04
CA VAL A 122 21.48 -9.23 2.56
C VAL A 122 21.26 -9.98 3.86
N MET A 123 21.73 -11.22 3.91
CA MET A 123 21.60 -12.09 5.09
C MET A 123 22.98 -12.30 5.69
N GLY A 124 23.07 -12.16 7.01
CA GLY A 124 24.25 -12.52 7.80
C GLY A 124 23.87 -13.57 8.83
N LYS A 125 24.66 -14.64 8.94
CA LYS A 125 24.40 -15.78 9.81
C LYS A 125 25.59 -16.08 10.70
N ILE A 126 25.30 -16.41 11.95
CA ILE A 126 26.25 -17.05 12.87
C ILE A 126 25.92 -18.55 12.87
N PRO A 127 26.71 -19.42 12.22
CA PRO A 127 26.42 -20.84 12.20
C PRO A 127 26.57 -21.43 13.60
N ARG A 128 25.52 -22.07 14.10
CA ARG A 128 25.53 -22.80 15.37
C ARG A 128 24.89 -24.19 15.19
N PRO A 129 25.69 -25.19 14.78
CA PRO A 129 25.21 -26.57 14.65
C PRO A 129 24.56 -27.05 15.96
N GLY A 130 23.39 -27.69 15.87
CA GLY A 130 22.66 -28.19 17.03
C GLY A 130 21.87 -27.15 17.83
N ALA A 131 21.78 -25.90 17.35
CA ALA A 131 20.90 -24.91 17.96
C ALA A 131 19.42 -25.34 17.82
N LYS A 132 18.70 -25.42 18.96
CA LYS A 132 17.27 -25.78 18.98
C LYS A 132 16.34 -24.61 18.61
N LYS A 133 16.85 -23.38 18.58
CA LYS A 133 16.10 -22.14 18.31
C LYS A 133 16.95 -21.19 17.47
N HIS A 134 16.30 -20.48 16.56
CA HIS A 134 16.91 -19.46 15.72
C HIS A 134 16.36 -18.09 16.11
N ILE A 135 17.22 -17.07 16.15
CA ILE A 135 16.83 -15.67 16.34
C ILE A 135 17.04 -14.98 15.00
N ILE A 136 16.00 -14.34 14.49
CA ILE A 136 16.04 -13.57 13.25
C ILE A 136 15.88 -12.10 13.64
N VAL A 137 16.86 -11.29 13.27
CA VAL A 137 16.81 -9.83 13.37
C VAL A 137 16.79 -9.29 11.95
N SER A 138 15.77 -8.50 11.61
CA SER A 138 15.60 -7.95 10.27
C SER A 138 15.29 -6.46 10.33
N ALA A 139 15.77 -5.74 9.30
CA ALA A 139 15.49 -4.34 9.07
C ALA A 139 15.46 -4.10 7.56
N HIS A 140 14.63 -3.16 7.12
CA HIS A 140 14.64 -2.73 5.73
C HIS A 140 15.74 -1.69 5.54
N TYR A 141 16.53 -1.86 4.49
CA TYR A 141 17.65 -0.98 4.16
C TYR A 141 17.42 -0.23 2.85
N ASP A 142 16.24 -0.31 2.26
CA ASP A 142 15.77 0.57 1.20
C ASP A 142 15.10 1.83 1.78
N ALA A 143 15.09 2.90 1.01
CA ALA A 143 14.39 4.13 1.31
C ALA A 143 13.05 4.14 0.57
N ALA A 144 11.94 4.26 1.32
CA ALA A 144 10.63 4.38 0.71
C ALA A 144 10.56 5.63 -0.17
N LYS A 145 9.85 5.52 -1.31
CA LYS A 145 9.51 6.69 -2.13
C LYS A 145 8.48 7.53 -1.37
N ALA A 146 8.96 8.50 -0.60
CA ALA A 146 8.12 9.50 0.04
C ALA A 146 7.66 10.53 -1.01
N GLY A 147 6.38 10.86 -0.98
CA GLY A 147 5.78 11.91 -1.80
C GLY A 147 5.06 12.94 -0.95
N THR A 148 4.56 14.01 -1.56
CA THR A 148 3.87 15.09 -0.83
C THR A 148 2.63 14.61 -0.07
N ILE A 149 2.00 13.53 -0.53
CA ILE A 149 0.76 12.97 0.03
C ILE A 149 1.01 11.65 0.79
N VAL A 150 2.05 10.90 0.41
CA VAL A 150 2.29 9.55 0.88
C VAL A 150 3.60 9.52 1.66
N PHE A 151 3.55 9.09 2.93
CA PHE A 151 4.66 9.21 3.90
C PHE A 151 5.08 10.67 4.16
N ASN A 152 4.11 11.57 4.25
CA ASN A 152 4.34 12.94 4.67
C ASN A 152 4.15 13.04 6.19
N PRO A 153 5.23 13.27 6.98
CA PRO A 153 5.15 13.24 8.44
C PRO A 153 4.09 14.19 9.01
N ASN A 154 3.96 15.39 8.42
CA ASN A 154 3.02 16.41 8.89
C ASN A 154 1.56 16.01 8.62
N LEU A 155 1.30 15.37 7.48
CA LEU A 155 -0.04 14.88 7.13
C LEU A 155 -0.40 13.68 8.01
N ASP A 156 0.53 12.73 8.13
CA ASP A 156 0.35 11.49 8.89
C ASP A 156 0.06 11.80 10.37
N GLU A 157 0.78 12.76 10.97
CA GLU A 157 0.56 13.19 12.34
C GLU A 157 -0.81 13.87 12.52
N LYS A 158 -1.22 14.73 11.59
CA LYS A 158 -2.55 15.37 11.61
C LYS A 158 -3.68 14.34 11.52
N VAL A 159 -3.57 13.38 10.60
CA VAL A 159 -4.57 12.31 10.43
C VAL A 159 -4.61 11.42 11.66
N ALA A 160 -3.45 11.03 12.22
CA ALA A 160 -3.38 10.22 13.42
C ALA A 160 -4.01 10.92 14.64
N ARG A 161 -3.72 12.21 14.85
CA ARG A 161 -4.36 13.01 15.91
C ARG A 161 -5.87 13.03 15.77
N PHE A 162 -6.38 13.38 14.58
CA PHE A 162 -7.82 13.43 14.32
C PHE A 162 -8.52 12.10 14.62
N TYR A 163 -7.94 10.97 14.18
CA TYR A 163 -8.52 9.65 14.43
C TYR A 163 -8.50 9.26 15.90
N LYS A 164 -7.41 9.60 16.61
CA LYS A 164 -7.29 9.36 18.05
C LYS A 164 -8.33 10.16 18.83
N GLU A 165 -8.48 11.44 18.53
CA GLU A 165 -9.43 12.34 19.21
C GLU A 165 -10.89 11.94 18.96
N LYS A 166 -11.24 11.62 17.71
CA LYS A 166 -12.64 11.37 17.33
C LYS A 166 -13.10 9.94 17.52
N PHE A 167 -12.21 8.97 17.35
CA PHE A 167 -12.57 7.54 17.32
C PHE A 167 -11.81 6.68 18.34
N ASN A 168 -10.86 7.25 19.10
CA ASN A 168 -9.97 6.53 20.00
C ASN A 168 -9.31 5.30 19.35
N ARG A 169 -8.95 5.43 18.07
CA ARG A 169 -8.40 4.37 17.22
C ARG A 169 -7.29 4.92 16.34
N THR A 170 -6.42 4.05 15.86
CA THR A 170 -5.43 4.39 14.84
C THR A 170 -6.08 4.39 13.45
N PRO A 171 -5.69 5.32 12.55
CA PRO A 171 -6.19 5.34 11.19
C PRO A 171 -5.73 4.09 10.43
N ASN A 172 -6.67 3.32 9.88
CA ASN A 172 -6.34 2.32 8.87
C ASN A 172 -6.50 2.97 7.49
N VAL A 173 -5.37 3.39 6.90
CA VAL A 173 -5.33 4.12 5.64
C VAL A 173 -5.92 3.32 4.47
N MET A 174 -5.90 1.98 4.55
CA MET A 174 -6.41 1.11 3.48
C MET A 174 -7.90 0.76 3.64
N MET A 175 -8.47 0.95 4.84
CA MET A 175 -9.88 0.60 5.11
C MET A 175 -10.89 1.38 4.25
N PRO A 176 -10.74 2.70 4.04
CA PRO A 176 -11.63 3.45 3.16
C PRO A 176 -11.67 2.89 1.73
N MET A 177 -10.55 2.37 1.22
CA MET A 177 -10.48 1.80 -0.13
C MET A 177 -11.30 0.50 -0.23
N ILE A 178 -11.20 -0.38 0.77
CA ILE A 178 -12.03 -1.60 0.84
C ILE A 178 -13.51 -1.22 0.94
N ILE A 179 -13.86 -0.30 1.84
CA ILE A 179 -15.26 0.15 2.04
C ILE A 179 -15.81 0.74 0.73
N ALA A 180 -15.04 1.56 0.03
CA ALA A 180 -15.47 2.15 -1.24
C ALA A 180 -15.76 1.09 -2.30
N MET A 181 -14.91 0.06 -2.43
CA MET A 181 -15.15 -1.03 -3.37
C MET A 181 -16.34 -1.91 -2.96
N LEU A 182 -16.52 -2.19 -1.66
CA LEU A 182 -17.71 -2.90 -1.15
C LEU A 182 -19.00 -2.09 -1.40
N ALA A 183 -18.94 -0.77 -1.26
CA ALA A 183 -20.05 0.11 -1.60
C ALA A 183 -20.39 0.05 -3.09
N LEU A 184 -19.37 -0.04 -3.98
CA LEU A 184 -19.59 -0.27 -5.41
C LEU A 184 -20.27 -1.62 -5.70
N VAL A 185 -19.90 -2.69 -4.99
CA VAL A 185 -20.61 -3.98 -5.08
C VAL A 185 -22.08 -3.79 -4.71
N ALA A 186 -22.36 -3.14 -3.58
CA ALA A 186 -23.73 -2.88 -3.13
C ALA A 186 -24.53 -2.07 -4.16
N VAL A 187 -23.93 -1.02 -4.74
CA VAL A 187 -24.55 -0.22 -5.80
C VAL A 187 -24.91 -1.08 -7.02
N CYS A 188 -24.00 -1.94 -7.48
CA CYS A 188 -24.25 -2.84 -8.60
C CYS A 188 -25.38 -3.84 -8.30
N VAL A 189 -25.41 -4.41 -7.10
CA VAL A 189 -26.50 -5.32 -6.66
C VAL A 189 -27.84 -4.58 -6.59
N THR A 190 -27.89 -3.40 -5.96
CA THR A 190 -29.10 -2.58 -5.90
C THR A 190 -29.61 -2.23 -7.30
N ARG A 191 -28.71 -1.89 -8.23
CA ARG A 191 -29.05 -1.61 -9.64
C ARG A 191 -29.56 -2.85 -10.38
N GLY A 192 -29.11 -4.05 -10.01
CA GLY A 192 -29.60 -5.31 -10.54
C GLY A 192 -31.01 -5.68 -10.04
N ILE A 193 -31.35 -5.30 -8.81
CA ILE A 193 -32.64 -5.56 -8.17
C ILE A 193 -33.70 -4.52 -8.57
N VAL A 194 -33.37 -3.23 -8.50
CA VAL A 194 -34.32 -2.12 -8.74
C VAL A 194 -34.36 -1.81 -10.24
N PRO A 195 -35.45 -2.14 -10.96
CA PRO A 195 -35.56 -1.86 -12.38
C PRO A 195 -35.93 -0.39 -12.63
N GLY A 196 -35.19 0.28 -13.52
CA GLY A 196 -35.53 1.64 -13.99
C GLY A 196 -34.72 2.76 -13.31
N GLY A 197 -34.86 3.98 -13.86
CA GLY A 197 -34.08 5.17 -13.48
C GLY A 197 -34.13 5.55 -12.00
N THR A 198 -35.11 5.04 -11.22
CA THR A 198 -35.25 5.21 -9.77
C THR A 198 -34.04 4.67 -8.99
N GLY A 199 -33.43 3.57 -9.45
CA GLY A 199 -32.22 3.00 -8.84
C GLY A 199 -30.96 3.84 -9.06
N MET A 200 -30.93 4.73 -10.08
CA MET A 200 -29.82 5.67 -10.29
C MET A 200 -29.87 6.84 -9.31
N TRP A 201 -31.04 7.25 -8.80
CA TRP A 201 -31.13 8.38 -7.88
C TRP A 201 -30.50 8.11 -6.52
N ILE A 202 -30.36 6.85 -6.10
CA ILE A 202 -29.73 6.50 -4.82
C ILE A 202 -28.21 6.72 -4.88
N PRO A 203 -27.45 6.11 -5.82
CA PRO A 203 -26.01 6.40 -5.97
C PRO A 203 -25.75 7.85 -6.38
N THR A 204 -26.57 8.41 -7.29
CA THR A 204 -26.41 9.80 -7.73
C THR A 204 -26.73 10.77 -6.59
N GLY A 205 -27.73 10.47 -5.76
CA GLY A 205 -28.07 11.25 -4.56
C GLY A 205 -26.98 11.20 -3.50
N VAL A 206 -26.30 10.06 -3.31
CA VAL A 206 -25.14 9.97 -2.42
C VAL A 206 -23.98 10.81 -2.98
N VAL A 207 -23.65 10.68 -4.27
CA VAL A 207 -22.56 11.46 -4.90
C VAL A 207 -22.87 12.97 -4.92
N GLN A 208 -24.10 13.36 -5.25
CA GLN A 208 -24.56 14.75 -5.25
C GLN A 208 -24.69 15.31 -3.82
N GLY A 209 -25.10 14.49 -2.85
CA GLY A 209 -25.14 14.86 -1.43
C GLY A 209 -23.75 15.20 -0.89
N PHE A 210 -22.73 14.40 -1.24
CA PHE A 210 -21.34 14.74 -0.93
C PHE A 210 -20.91 16.07 -1.58
N LYS A 211 -21.32 16.30 -2.84
CA LYS A 211 -21.04 17.55 -3.58
C LYS A 211 -21.73 18.77 -2.95
N ALA A 212 -22.97 18.62 -2.51
CA ALA A 212 -23.74 19.66 -1.83
C ALA A 212 -23.14 20.00 -0.46
N ILE A 213 -22.72 18.99 0.32
CA ILE A 213 -22.04 19.20 1.59
C ILE A 213 -20.69 19.89 1.38
N THR A 214 -19.93 19.55 0.34
CA THR A 214 -18.67 20.25 0.04
C THR A 214 -18.90 21.69 -0.42
N ILE A 215 -19.95 21.96 -1.22
CA ILE A 215 -20.31 23.33 -1.60
C ILE A 215 -20.76 24.14 -0.39
N ILE A 216 -21.58 23.58 0.50
CA ILE A 216 -22.03 24.26 1.73
C ILE A 216 -20.84 24.51 2.66
N ALA A 217 -19.95 23.54 2.84
CA ALA A 217 -18.75 23.68 3.67
C ALA A 217 -17.70 24.65 3.08
N VAL A 218 -17.63 24.80 1.75
CA VAL A 218 -16.80 25.81 1.09
C VAL A 218 -17.44 27.20 1.16
N ASN A 219 -18.77 27.27 1.18
CA ASN A 219 -19.49 28.55 1.27
C ASN A 219 -19.47 29.11 2.70
N GLU A 220 -19.53 28.27 3.73
CA GLU A 220 -19.39 28.71 5.13
C GLU A 220 -18.01 29.31 5.44
N ASN A 221 -16.96 28.92 4.71
CA ASN A 221 -15.62 29.52 4.84
C ASN A 221 -15.43 30.83 4.05
N ASN A 222 -16.43 31.26 3.26
CA ASN A 222 -16.40 32.49 2.47
C ASN A 222 -17.47 33.52 2.92
N ILE A 223 -18.14 33.28 4.05
CA ILE A 223 -19.08 34.23 4.66
C ILE A 223 -18.48 34.68 5.99
N VAL A 224 -17.44 35.50 5.90
CA VAL A 224 -17.09 36.46 6.94
C VAL A 224 -17.12 37.82 6.24
N PRO A 225 -17.98 38.77 6.66
CA PRO A 225 -17.94 40.14 6.14
C PRO A 225 -16.62 40.85 6.49
#